data_AF-A0A7V1WA86-F1
#
_entry.id   AF-A0A7V1WA86-F1
#
_cell.length_a   1.000
_cell.length_b   1.000
_cell.length_c   1.000
_cell.angle_alpha   90.00
_cell.angle_beta   90.00
_cell.angle_gamma   90.00
#
_symmetry.space_group_name_H-M   'P 1'
#
loop_
_entity.id
_entity.type
_entity.pdbx_description
1 polymer ?
#
loop_
_entity_poly.entity_id
_entity_poly.type
_entity_poly.pdbx_seq_one_letter_code
_entity_poly.pdbx_strand_id
1 'polypeptide(L)'
;MTNRTRLVWEAALLLVIGGAVWSKAAPIASQEATQVVRTRRLEVVDARGKVRGVLTAEEAGGPLLSLYDDKEKPLATLAIVDGGKTIGLTLGRRPGAGDGIVLAVAEDGSKAMLLESKKGSAAVGIDGAGAPTVELTDNGGSSRTISSK
;
A
#
# COMPACT_ATOMS: atom_id res chain seq x y z
N MET A 1 88.81 0.29 -7.50
CA MET A 1 88.82 -0.65 -6.35
C MET A 1 87.38 -0.81 -5.87
N THR A 2 86.63 -1.77 -6.45
CA THR A 2 86.23 -3.08 -5.84
C THR A 2 85.23 -2.93 -4.68
N ASN A 3 83.90 -3.08 -4.85
CA ASN A 3 83.12 -4.29 -5.20
C ASN A 3 83.35 -5.47 -4.24
N ARG A 4 82.83 -5.42 -2.99
CA ARG A 4 82.97 -6.53 -2.01
C ARG A 4 81.82 -6.77 -0.98
N THR A 5 80.61 -6.22 -1.12
CA THR A 5 79.54 -6.50 -0.11
C THR A 5 78.16 -6.82 -0.67
N ARG A 6 78.05 -7.11 -1.98
CA ARG A 6 76.83 -7.66 -2.61
C ARG A 6 76.55 -9.14 -2.27
N LEU A 7 77.23 -9.74 -1.30
CA LEU A 7 77.17 -11.18 -1.03
C LEU A 7 77.11 -11.52 0.47
N VAL A 8 76.10 -11.01 1.16
CA VAL A 8 75.50 -11.66 2.34
C VAL A 8 73.98 -11.48 2.19
N TRP A 9 73.39 -11.97 1.11
CA TRP A 9 72.62 -13.22 1.13
C TRP A 9 71.68 -13.31 2.34
N GLU A 10 70.41 -12.92 2.14
CA GLU A 10 69.31 -13.84 1.81
C GLU A 10 68.73 -14.65 2.99
N ALA A 11 69.30 -14.60 4.20
CA ALA A 11 68.83 -15.44 5.30
C ALA A 11 67.86 -14.80 6.32
N ALA A 12 67.48 -13.52 6.19
CA ALA A 12 66.46 -12.91 7.06
C ALA A 12 65.24 -12.39 6.28
N LEU A 13 65.09 -12.83 5.03
CA LEU A 13 63.90 -12.59 4.20
C LEU A 13 62.70 -13.49 4.59
N LEU A 14 62.81 -14.28 5.65
CA LEU A 14 61.81 -15.28 6.09
C LEU A 14 61.24 -15.04 7.50
N LEU A 15 61.48 -13.89 8.13
CA LEU A 15 61.04 -13.65 9.52
C LEU A 15 60.39 -12.27 9.76
N VAL A 16 59.67 -11.75 8.75
CA VAL A 16 58.61 -10.73 8.95
C VAL A 16 57.38 -11.07 8.08
N ILE A 17 57.12 -12.37 7.89
CA ILE A 17 55.87 -12.89 7.27
C ILE A 17 54.76 -13.07 8.34
N GLY A 18 55.03 -12.71 9.60
CA GLY A 18 54.13 -12.93 10.74
C GLY A 18 53.27 -11.74 11.20
N GLY A 19 53.05 -10.73 10.35
CA GLY A 19 52.19 -9.58 10.66
C GLY A 19 50.74 -9.82 10.27
N ALA A 20 50.07 -10.72 10.99
CA ALA A 20 48.66 -11.02 10.79
C ALA A 20 47.77 -9.84 11.29
N VAL A 21 46.71 -9.53 10.52
CA VAL A 21 45.34 -9.26 11.03
C VAL A 21 45.11 -7.84 11.59
N TRP A 22 44.09 -7.05 11.26
CA TRP A 22 42.81 -7.20 10.55
C TRP A 22 42.57 -5.91 9.75
N SER A 23 42.39 -6.00 8.44
CA SER A 23 41.54 -5.00 7.79
C SER A 23 40.13 -5.25 8.29
N LYS A 24 39.65 -4.45 9.25
CA LYS A 24 38.22 -4.31 9.48
C LYS A 24 37.65 -3.79 8.17
N ALA A 25 37.19 -4.69 7.30
CA ALA A 25 36.25 -4.32 6.27
C ALA A 25 35.10 -3.66 7.02
N ALA A 26 35.02 -2.33 6.94
CA ALA A 26 33.82 -1.64 7.35
C ALA A 26 32.68 -2.36 6.61
N PRO A 27 31.58 -2.72 7.29
CA PRO A 27 30.42 -3.14 6.55
C PRO A 27 30.14 -2.02 5.58
N ILE A 28 30.29 -2.29 4.28
CA ILE A 28 29.64 -1.48 3.26
C ILE A 28 28.18 -1.70 3.61
N ALA A 29 27.63 -0.81 4.42
CA ALA A 29 26.21 -0.75 4.64
C ALA A 29 25.66 -0.60 3.23
N SER A 30 25.08 -1.67 2.69
CA SER A 30 24.22 -1.59 1.52
C SER A 30 23.16 -0.58 1.91
N GLN A 31 23.40 0.67 1.56
CA GLN A 31 22.40 1.70 1.56
C GLN A 31 21.47 1.22 0.47
N GLU A 32 20.43 0.47 0.85
CA GLU A 32 19.37 0.10 -0.07
C GLU A 32 18.84 1.43 -0.61
N ALA A 33 19.28 1.78 -1.81
CA ALA A 33 18.89 3.02 -2.45
C ALA A 33 17.39 2.94 -2.60
N THR A 34 16.67 3.69 -1.77
CA THR A 34 15.21 3.74 -1.82
C THR A 34 14.82 4.31 -3.18
N GLN A 35 14.44 3.43 -4.10
CA GLN A 35 13.96 3.86 -5.40
C GLN A 35 12.52 4.36 -5.24
N VAL A 36 12.33 5.68 -5.39
CA VAL A 36 11.03 6.32 -5.26
C VAL A 36 10.51 6.68 -6.65
N VAL A 37 9.36 6.12 -7.03
CA VAL A 37 8.60 6.56 -8.20
C VAL A 37 7.64 7.66 -7.77
N ARG A 38 7.84 8.89 -8.26
CA ARG A 38 6.91 10.01 -8.04
C ARG A 38 6.08 10.22 -9.29
N THR A 39 4.77 10.05 -9.17
CA THR A 39 3.81 10.27 -10.25
C THR A 39 2.47 10.67 -9.67
N ARG A 40 1.66 11.37 -10.47
CA ARG A 40 0.24 11.60 -10.14
C ARG A 40 -0.62 10.38 -10.43
N ARG A 41 -0.16 9.52 -11.35
CA ARG A 41 -0.88 8.33 -11.82
C ARG A 41 0.11 7.21 -12.14
N LEU A 42 -0.12 6.04 -11.56
CA LEU A 42 0.59 4.81 -11.86
C LEU A 42 -0.41 3.79 -12.38
N GLU A 43 -0.17 3.28 -13.58
CA GLU A 43 -1.00 2.24 -14.20
C GLU A 43 -0.25 0.90 -14.20
N VAL A 44 -0.96 -0.15 -13.82
CA VAL A 44 -0.53 -1.54 -14.01
C VAL A 44 -1.26 -2.06 -15.24
N VAL A 45 -0.51 -2.42 -16.28
CA VAL A 45 -1.05 -2.94 -17.55
C VAL A 45 -0.73 -4.42 -17.71
N ASP A 46 -1.63 -5.17 -18.36
CA ASP A 46 -1.39 -6.57 -18.70
C ASP A 46 -0.58 -6.73 -20.01
N ALA A 47 -0.25 -7.97 -20.36
CA ALA A 47 0.51 -8.30 -21.57
C ALA A 47 -0.19 -7.92 -22.88
N ARG A 48 -1.50 -7.62 -22.84
CA ARG A 48 -2.29 -7.15 -23.99
C ARG A 48 -2.43 -5.62 -24.01
N GLY A 49 -1.79 -4.93 -23.07
CA GLY A 49 -1.83 -3.48 -22.92
C GLY A 49 -3.08 -2.95 -22.22
N LYS A 50 -3.91 -3.80 -21.59
CA LYS A 50 -5.10 -3.35 -20.86
C LYS A 50 -4.76 -2.93 -19.44
N VAL A 51 -5.39 -1.89 -18.94
CA VAL A 51 -5.20 -1.41 -17.56
C VAL A 51 -5.89 -2.34 -16.56
N ARG A 52 -5.16 -2.78 -15.54
CA ARG A 52 -5.61 -3.69 -14.47
C ARG A 52 -5.60 -3.06 -13.09
N GLY A 53 -4.77 -2.06 -12.90
CA GLY A 53 -4.68 -1.30 -11.67
C GLY A 53 -4.34 0.15 -11.96
N VAL A 54 -4.91 1.05 -11.17
CA VAL A 54 -4.58 2.47 -11.22
C VAL A 54 -4.41 2.96 -9.79
N LEU A 55 -3.24 3.51 -9.48
CA LEU A 55 -3.03 4.34 -8.31
C LEU A 55 -2.97 5.81 -8.77
N THR A 56 -3.83 6.66 -8.22
CA THR A 56 -3.86 8.09 -8.54
C THR A 56 -3.93 8.93 -7.28
N ALA A 57 -3.35 10.12 -7.33
CA ALA A 57 -3.52 11.17 -6.32
C ALA A 57 -4.15 12.37 -7.02
N GLU A 58 -5.48 12.39 -7.11
CA GLU A 58 -6.23 13.51 -7.70
C GLU A 58 -6.38 14.65 -6.69
N GLU A 59 -6.28 15.90 -7.18
CA GLU A 59 -6.38 17.11 -6.35
C GLU A 59 -7.74 17.26 -5.65
N ALA A 60 -8.83 16.81 -6.29
CA ALA A 60 -10.20 17.07 -5.84
C ALA A 60 -10.86 15.91 -5.09
N GLY A 61 -10.22 14.72 -5.04
CA GLY A 61 -10.86 13.49 -4.57
C GLY A 61 -9.96 12.58 -3.74
N GLY A 62 -8.75 13.02 -3.39
CA GLY A 62 -7.83 12.24 -2.59
C GLY A 62 -7.16 11.09 -3.36
N PRO A 63 -6.31 10.30 -2.66
CA PRO A 63 -5.68 9.13 -3.24
C PRO A 63 -6.69 8.00 -3.48
N LEU A 64 -6.54 7.35 -4.63
CA LEU A 64 -7.43 6.30 -5.12
C LEU A 64 -6.62 5.15 -5.69
N LEU A 65 -6.94 3.92 -5.29
CA LEU A 65 -6.46 2.69 -5.90
C LEU A 65 -7.64 1.91 -6.47
N SER A 66 -7.66 1.70 -7.79
CA SER A 66 -8.71 0.97 -8.50
C SER A 66 -8.15 -0.29 -9.16
N LEU A 67 -8.88 -1.40 -9.07
CA LEU A 67 -8.61 -2.64 -9.78
C LEU A 67 -9.68 -2.91 -10.84
N TYR A 68 -9.29 -3.41 -12.01
CA TYR A 68 -10.17 -3.54 -13.18
C TYR A 68 -10.26 -4.97 -13.72
N ASP A 69 -11.43 -5.34 -14.24
CA ASP A 69 -11.68 -6.60 -14.95
C ASP A 69 -11.19 -6.58 -16.42
N ASP A 70 -11.39 -7.69 -17.14
CA ASP A 70 -11.01 -7.84 -18.57
C ASP A 70 -11.72 -6.88 -19.53
N LYS A 71 -12.79 -6.26 -19.07
CA LYS A 71 -13.61 -5.29 -19.79
C LYS A 71 -13.38 -3.88 -19.26
N GLU A 72 -12.29 -3.67 -18.49
CA GLU A 72 -11.91 -2.39 -17.90
C GLU A 72 -12.98 -1.80 -16.97
N LYS A 73 -13.76 -2.67 -16.31
CA LYS A 73 -14.71 -2.27 -15.28
C LYS A 73 -14.07 -2.38 -13.90
N PRO A 74 -14.27 -1.40 -13.01
CA PRO A 74 -13.81 -1.49 -11.63
C PRO A 74 -14.39 -2.73 -10.94
N LEU A 75 -13.51 -3.50 -10.30
CA LEU A 75 -13.83 -4.63 -9.41
C LEU A 75 -13.69 -4.24 -7.94
N ALA A 76 -12.71 -3.41 -7.65
CA ALA A 76 -12.45 -2.90 -6.30
C ALA A 76 -11.88 -1.49 -6.37
N THR A 77 -12.17 -0.69 -5.36
CA THR A 77 -11.69 0.68 -5.26
C THR A 77 -11.44 1.02 -3.80
N LEU A 78 -10.20 1.38 -3.46
CA LEU A 78 -9.83 1.96 -2.18
C LEU A 78 -9.65 3.47 -2.37
N ALA A 79 -10.41 4.27 -1.64
CA ALA A 79 -10.45 5.72 -1.80
C ALA A 79 -10.47 6.42 -0.45
N ILE A 80 -9.97 7.65 -0.44
CA ILE A 80 -10.33 8.63 0.58
C ILE A 80 -11.42 9.51 -0.02
N VAL A 81 -12.59 9.58 0.60
CA VAL A 81 -13.77 10.31 0.13
C VAL A 81 -14.19 11.38 1.14
N ASP A 82 -15.28 12.09 0.85
CA ASP A 82 -15.85 13.15 1.70
C ASP A 82 -14.85 14.24 2.12
N GLY A 83 -13.98 14.62 1.18
CA GLY A 83 -12.97 15.66 1.41
C GLY A 83 -11.86 15.26 2.37
N GLY A 84 -11.59 13.96 2.52
CA GLY A 84 -10.53 13.47 3.42
C GLY A 84 -11.04 12.74 4.66
N LYS A 85 -12.36 12.74 4.89
CA LYS A 85 -12.96 12.33 6.15
C LYS A 85 -13.29 10.85 6.22
N THR A 86 -13.42 10.19 5.09
CA THR A 86 -13.85 8.79 5.04
C THR A 86 -12.87 7.99 4.21
N ILE A 87 -12.38 6.87 4.74
CA ILE A 87 -11.63 5.88 3.96
C ILE A 87 -12.60 4.76 3.61
N GLY A 88 -12.73 4.47 2.31
CA GLY A 88 -13.67 3.48 1.79
C GLY A 88 -13.00 2.43 0.91
N LEU A 89 -13.28 1.15 1.15
CA LEU A 89 -13.05 0.06 0.21
C LEU A 89 -14.38 -0.38 -0.37
N THR A 90 -14.58 -0.19 -1.67
CA THR A 90 -15.72 -0.71 -2.41
C THR A 90 -15.30 -1.96 -3.18
N LEU A 91 -16.06 -3.05 -3.03
CA LEU A 91 -15.99 -4.26 -3.86
C LEU A 91 -17.24 -4.30 -4.73
N GLY A 92 -17.07 -4.35 -6.04
CA GLY A 92 -18.17 -4.28 -6.99
C GLY A 92 -18.03 -3.08 -7.92
N ARG A 93 -19.16 -2.59 -8.43
CA ARG A 93 -19.16 -1.48 -9.39
C ARG A 93 -18.65 -0.20 -8.71
N ARG A 94 -18.28 0.82 -9.50
CA ARG A 94 -17.72 2.12 -9.06
C ARG A 94 -18.37 2.61 -7.74
N PRO A 95 -17.59 3.18 -6.79
CA PRO A 95 -18.15 3.78 -5.57
C PRO A 95 -19.37 4.66 -5.85
N GLY A 96 -20.44 4.50 -5.07
CA GLY A 96 -21.70 5.23 -5.25
C GLY A 96 -22.61 4.72 -6.38
N ALA A 97 -22.27 3.61 -7.06
CA ALA A 97 -23.13 3.02 -8.09
C ALA A 97 -24.31 2.19 -7.55
N GLY A 98 -24.46 2.08 -6.22
CA GLY A 98 -25.57 1.39 -5.55
C GLY A 98 -25.63 -0.12 -5.82
N ASP A 99 -24.49 -0.77 -6.07
CA ASP A 99 -24.38 -2.20 -6.35
C ASP A 99 -22.97 -2.69 -5.98
N GLY A 100 -22.80 -3.15 -4.74
CA GLY A 100 -21.51 -3.57 -4.20
C GLY A 100 -21.47 -3.74 -2.69
N ILE A 101 -20.28 -4.01 -2.17
CA ILE A 101 -19.97 -4.07 -0.75
C ILE A 101 -19.05 -2.90 -0.44
N VAL A 102 -19.34 -2.11 0.59
CA VAL A 102 -18.52 -0.99 1.04
C VAL A 102 -18.05 -1.28 2.47
N LEU A 103 -16.75 -1.13 2.71
CA LEU A 103 -16.17 -1.03 4.04
C LEU A 103 -15.71 0.42 4.23
N ALA A 104 -16.21 1.09 5.25
CA ALA A 104 -15.93 2.50 5.49
C ALA A 104 -15.47 2.75 6.92
N VAL A 105 -14.53 3.69 7.05
CA VAL A 105 -14.10 4.27 8.32
C VAL A 105 -14.18 5.78 8.19
N ALA A 106 -14.99 6.42 9.01
CA ALA A 106 -15.15 7.86 9.07
C ALA A 106 -14.24 8.50 10.12
N GLU A 107 -14.01 9.81 9.97
CA GLU A 107 -13.15 10.65 10.82
C GLU A 107 -13.62 10.66 12.28
N ASP A 108 -14.93 10.58 12.52
CA ASP A 108 -15.53 10.51 13.85
C ASP A 108 -15.33 9.14 14.54
N GLY A 109 -14.65 8.21 13.88
CA GLY A 109 -14.40 6.85 14.35
C GLY A 109 -15.47 5.85 13.96
N SER A 110 -16.58 6.27 13.33
CA SER A 110 -17.61 5.36 12.84
C SER A 110 -17.02 4.36 11.84
N LYS A 111 -17.47 3.11 11.95
CA LYS A 111 -17.03 1.99 11.11
C LYS A 111 -18.25 1.27 10.58
N ALA A 112 -18.31 1.03 9.27
CA ALA A 112 -19.46 0.35 8.67
C ALA A 112 -19.03 -0.63 7.59
N MET A 113 -19.74 -1.76 7.53
CA MET A 113 -19.84 -2.60 6.35
C MET A 113 -21.25 -2.46 5.79
N LEU A 114 -21.34 -2.12 4.51
CA LEU A 114 -22.58 -1.88 3.81
C LEU A 114 -22.65 -2.82 2.60
N LEU A 115 -23.75 -3.56 2.47
CA LEU A 115 -24.11 -4.29 1.27
C LEU A 115 -25.16 -3.45 0.54
N GLU A 116 -24.82 -2.93 -0.62
CA GLU A 116 -25.70 -2.15 -1.48
C GLU A 116 -26.16 -2.96 -2.67
N SER A 117 -27.44 -2.79 -2.99
CA SER A 117 -28.00 -3.20 -4.25
C SER A 117 -28.98 -2.14 -4.72
N LYS A 118 -29.36 -2.20 -6.00
CA LYS A 118 -30.42 -1.36 -6.55
C LYS A 118 -31.79 -1.55 -5.87
N LYS A 119 -31.95 -2.59 -5.04
CA LYS A 119 -33.20 -2.95 -4.36
C LYS A 119 -33.22 -2.57 -2.88
N GLY A 120 -32.15 -1.93 -2.39
CA GLY A 120 -31.98 -1.61 -0.98
C GLY A 120 -30.60 -2.00 -0.48
N SER A 121 -30.38 -1.75 0.79
CA SER A 121 -29.10 -1.91 1.46
C SER A 121 -29.23 -2.55 2.83
N ALA A 122 -28.13 -3.17 3.27
CA ALA A 122 -27.97 -3.66 4.62
C ALA A 122 -26.63 -3.20 5.16
N ALA A 123 -26.61 -2.57 6.33
CA ALA A 123 -25.43 -2.09 6.99
C ALA A 123 -25.26 -2.76 8.36
N VAL A 124 -24.01 -3.04 8.72
CA VAL A 124 -23.60 -3.34 10.09
C VAL A 124 -22.42 -2.45 10.44
N GLY A 125 -22.43 -1.87 11.63
CA GLY A 125 -21.40 -0.92 11.99
C GLY A 125 -21.30 -0.65 13.49
N ILE A 126 -20.44 0.31 13.78
CA ILE A 126 -20.25 0.92 15.08
C ILE A 126 -20.24 2.43 14.83
N ASP A 127 -21.04 3.19 15.56
CA ASP A 127 -21.04 4.65 15.45
C ASP A 127 -19.83 5.29 16.15
N GLY A 128 -19.65 6.60 16.00
CA GLY A 128 -18.56 7.34 16.63
C GLY A 128 -18.57 7.32 18.18
N ALA A 129 -19.70 6.96 18.80
CA ALA A 129 -19.81 6.77 20.25
C ALA A 129 -19.48 5.33 20.68
N GLY A 130 -19.27 4.41 19.73
CA GLY A 130 -18.97 3.01 20.00
C GLY A 130 -20.19 2.09 20.07
N ALA A 131 -21.39 2.59 19.80
CA ALA A 131 -22.59 1.76 19.83
C ALA A 131 -22.70 0.93 18.54
N PRO A 132 -22.98 -0.39 18.64
CA PRO A 132 -23.18 -1.23 17.47
C PRO A 132 -24.52 -0.92 16.79
N THR A 133 -24.51 -0.92 15.46
CA THR A 133 -25.67 -0.64 14.63
C THR A 133 -25.87 -1.72 13.58
N VAL A 134 -27.13 -2.06 13.32
CA VAL A 134 -27.55 -2.79 12.14
C VAL A 134 -28.69 -2.01 11.51
N GLU A 135 -28.57 -1.71 10.22
CA GLU A 135 -29.59 -1.00 9.46
C GLU A 135 -29.97 -1.78 8.21
N LEU A 136 -31.27 -1.89 7.95
CA LEU A 136 -31.80 -2.44 6.71
C LEU A 136 -32.66 -1.37 6.05
N THR A 137 -32.36 -1.04 4.79
CA THR A 137 -33.07 -0.03 4.02
C THR A 137 -33.65 -0.66 2.76
N ASP A 138 -34.95 -0.49 2.53
CA ASP A 138 -35.57 -0.94 1.29
C ASP A 138 -35.34 0.05 0.11
N ASN A 139 -35.78 -0.32 -1.09
CA ASN A 139 -35.67 0.54 -2.27
C ASN A 139 -36.53 1.82 -2.20
N GLY A 140 -37.49 1.89 -1.29
CA GLY A 140 -38.30 3.08 -1.02
C GLY A 140 -37.65 4.03 -0.02
N GLY A 141 -36.47 3.67 0.52
CA GLY A 141 -35.78 4.44 1.56
C GLY A 141 -36.31 4.17 2.97
N SER A 142 -37.20 3.20 3.16
CA SER A 142 -37.66 2.84 4.51
C SER A 142 -36.55 2.08 5.24
N SER A 143 -36.03 2.66 6.31
CA SER A 143 -35.00 2.06 7.15
C SER A 143 -35.57 1.41 8.40
N ARG A 144 -34.97 0.28 8.79
CA ARG A 144 -35.14 -0.34 10.11
C ARG A 144 -33.78 -0.46 10.77
N THR A 145 -33.66 0.14 11.95
CA THR A 145 -32.43 0.10 12.74
C THR A 145 -32.61 -0.79 13.96
N ILE A 146 -31.62 -1.64 14.20
CA ILE A 146 -31.48 -2.41 15.42
C ILE A 146 -30.17 -1.96 16.06
N SER A 147 -30.25 -1.35 17.23
CA SER A 147 -29.11 -1.05 18.09
C SER A 147 -29.26 -1.83 19.39
N SER A 148 -28.16 -2.37 19.93
CA SER A 148 -28.19 -2.89 21.30
C SER A 148 -28.10 -1.70 22.25
N LYS A 149 -29.03 -1.62 23.22
CA LYS A 149 -28.94 -0.69 24.34
C LYS A 149 -27.81 -1.06 25.28
#